data_AF-A0A397E197-F1
#
_entry.id   AF-A0A397E197-F1
#
_cell.length_a   1.000
_cell.length_b   1.000
_cell.length_c   1.000
_cell.angle_alpha   90.00
_cell.angle_beta   90.00
_cell.angle_gamma   90.00
#
_symmetry.space_group_name_H-M   'P 1'
#
loop_
_entity.id
_entity.type
_entity.pdbx_description
1 polymer ?
#
loop_
_entity_poly.entity_id
_entity_poly.type
_entity_poly.pdbx_seq_one_letter_code
_entity_poly.pdbx_strand_id
1 'polypeptide(L)'
;MIEYKVLDFNARYLSTPFVKARSAFYDMVIEGLKELPSRATICRFQVETSIGELLGTYYLKEVWTADIAARAESLVLALKAAFKTGLESAGWLDDATRTNVTTKLACMIAPGDKKLTNPNAQCALLIPHGNS
;
A
#
# COMPACT_ATOMS: atom_id res chain seq x y z
N MET A 1 28.78 -9.28 17.44
CA MET A 1 27.43 -9.37 16.79
C MET A 1 26.90 -7.99 16.41
N ILE A 2 27.05 -6.98 17.29
CA ILE A 2 26.64 -5.60 17.00
C ILE A 2 27.45 -5.00 15.84
N GLU A 3 28.77 -5.26 15.74
CA GLU A 3 29.59 -4.69 14.66
C GLU A 3 29.07 -5.10 13.28
N TYR A 4 28.78 -6.39 13.10
CA TYR A 4 28.20 -6.90 11.86
C TYR A 4 26.88 -6.20 11.53
N LYS A 5 25.94 -6.13 12.50
CA LYS A 5 24.63 -5.51 12.27
C LYS A 5 24.74 -4.04 11.86
N VAL A 6 25.68 -3.30 12.46
CA VAL A 6 25.93 -1.90 12.09
C VAL A 6 26.52 -1.80 10.69
N LEU A 7 27.50 -2.64 10.35
CA LEU A 7 28.11 -2.66 9.02
C LEU A 7 27.09 -3.07 7.95
N ASP A 8 26.30 -4.10 8.19
CA ASP A 8 25.29 -4.61 7.27
C ASP A 8 24.17 -3.58 7.01
N PHE A 9 23.68 -2.94 8.07
CA PHE A 9 22.67 -1.88 7.96
C PHE A 9 23.19 -0.70 7.11
N ASN A 10 24.46 -0.30 7.32
CA ASN A 10 25.05 0.84 6.63
C ASN A 10 25.70 0.48 5.28
N ALA A 11 25.80 -0.80 4.91
CA ALA A 11 26.58 -1.23 3.75
C ALA A 11 26.15 -0.56 2.43
N ARG A 12 24.88 -0.16 2.29
CA ARG A 12 24.35 0.57 1.12
C ARG A 12 24.91 1.99 0.96
N TYR A 13 25.48 2.57 2.03
CA TYR A 13 26.01 3.93 2.07
C TYR A 13 27.55 3.98 2.15
N LEU A 14 28.21 2.81 2.16
CA LEU A 14 29.65 2.68 2.24
C LEU A 14 30.28 2.49 0.85
N SER A 15 31.57 2.17 0.83
CA SER A 15 32.31 1.95 -0.42
C SER A 15 31.79 0.73 -1.20
N THR A 16 32.13 0.67 -2.49
CA THR A 16 31.68 -0.36 -3.43
C THR A 16 31.79 -1.81 -2.92
N PRO A 17 32.85 -2.23 -2.20
CA PRO A 17 32.93 -3.58 -1.66
C PRO A 17 31.77 -3.93 -0.71
N PHE A 18 31.36 -3.00 0.17
CA PHE A 18 30.26 -3.22 1.10
C PHE A 18 28.92 -3.33 0.38
N VAL A 19 28.66 -2.43 -0.56
CA VAL A 19 27.45 -2.46 -1.38
C VAL A 19 27.35 -3.79 -2.14
N LYS A 20 28.43 -4.20 -2.81
CA LYS A 20 28.48 -5.48 -3.55
C LYS A 20 28.27 -6.69 -2.64
N ALA A 21 28.93 -6.73 -1.48
CA ALA A 21 28.80 -7.84 -0.55
C ALA A 21 27.37 -7.97 -0.01
N ARG A 22 26.75 -6.85 0.39
CA ARG A 22 25.35 -6.83 0.83
C ARG A 22 24.41 -7.27 -0.29
N SER A 23 24.54 -6.68 -1.47
CA SER A 23 23.66 -6.97 -2.61
C SER A 23 23.81 -8.40 -3.12
N ALA A 24 25.02 -8.98 -3.09
CA ALA A 24 25.23 -10.38 -3.45
C ALA A 24 24.37 -11.36 -2.63
N PHE A 25 23.99 -10.99 -1.40
CA PHE A 25 23.10 -11.78 -0.56
C PHE A 25 21.65 -11.31 -0.64
N TYR A 26 21.35 -10.07 -0.23
CA TYR A 26 19.96 -9.59 -0.14
C TYR A 26 19.31 -9.47 -1.51
N ASP A 27 20.01 -8.89 -2.47
CA ASP A 27 19.43 -8.53 -3.75
C ASP A 27 19.45 -9.74 -4.70
N MET A 28 20.56 -10.49 -4.75
CA MET A 28 20.72 -11.60 -5.70
C MET A 28 20.17 -12.95 -5.17
N VAL A 29 20.33 -13.25 -3.87
CA VAL A 29 19.90 -14.54 -3.30
C VAL A 29 18.49 -14.46 -2.72
N ILE A 30 18.20 -13.45 -1.89
CA ILE A 30 16.89 -13.33 -1.24
C ILE A 30 15.84 -12.77 -2.20
N GLU A 31 16.13 -11.67 -2.89
CA GLU A 31 15.21 -11.06 -3.86
C GLU A 31 15.28 -11.71 -5.26
N GLY A 32 16.29 -12.54 -5.52
CA GLY A 32 16.42 -13.28 -6.78
C GLY A 32 16.76 -12.42 -7.99
N LEU A 33 17.35 -11.24 -7.79
CA LEU A 33 17.75 -10.36 -8.89
C LEU A 33 18.89 -11.00 -9.69
N LYS A 34 18.82 -10.84 -11.02
CA LYS A 34 19.86 -11.34 -11.95
C LYS A 34 21.05 -10.40 -12.07
N GLU A 35 20.84 -9.13 -11.76
CA GLU A 35 21.84 -8.07 -11.86
C GLU A 35 21.72 -7.12 -10.67
N LEU A 36 22.83 -6.49 -10.31
CA LEU A 36 22.85 -5.49 -9.24
C LEU A 36 21.96 -4.30 -9.59
N PRO A 37 21.18 -3.76 -8.64
CA PRO A 37 20.39 -2.58 -8.89
C PRO A 37 21.28 -1.40 -9.29
N SER A 38 20.86 -0.68 -10.33
CA SER A 38 21.58 0.53 -10.75
C SER A 38 21.59 1.59 -9.64
N ARG A 39 22.61 2.46 -9.63
CA ARG A 39 22.70 3.55 -8.65
C ARG A 39 21.44 4.42 -8.63
N ALA A 40 20.84 4.69 -9.78
CA ALA A 40 19.59 5.44 -9.87
C ALA A 40 18.44 4.74 -9.14
N THR A 41 18.36 3.41 -9.23
CA THR A 41 17.35 2.61 -8.53
C THR A 41 17.53 2.67 -7.02
N ILE A 42 18.78 2.52 -6.54
CA ILE A 42 19.11 2.65 -5.12
C ILE A 42 18.73 4.04 -4.60
N CYS A 43 19.10 5.10 -5.32
CA CYS A 43 18.79 6.47 -4.91
C CYS A 43 17.28 6.75 -4.89
N ARG A 44 16.50 6.24 -5.86
CA ARG A 44 15.04 6.40 -5.86
C ARG A 44 14.41 5.74 -4.64
N PHE A 45 14.79 4.50 -4.35
CA PHE A 45 14.30 3.79 -3.16
C PHE A 45 14.66 4.53 -1.87
N GLN A 46 15.86 5.11 -1.79
CA GLN A 46 16.25 5.90 -0.62
C GLN A 46 15.37 7.14 -0.44
N VAL A 47 15.10 7.87 -1.52
CA VAL A 47 14.22 9.04 -1.49
C VAL A 47 12.80 8.64 -1.10
N GLU A 48 12.28 7.56 -1.66
CA GLU A 48 10.95 7.03 -1.34
C GLU A 48 10.83 6.63 0.14
N THR A 49 11.80 5.91 0.68
CA THR A 49 11.78 5.48 2.08
C THR A 49 12.04 6.61 3.07
N SER A 50 12.76 7.66 2.67
CA SER A 50 13.11 8.78 3.57
C SER A 50 12.06 9.90 3.55
N ILE A 51 11.54 10.24 2.36
CA ILE A 51 10.65 11.40 2.13
C ILE A 51 9.54 11.11 1.11
N GLY A 52 9.15 9.85 0.93
CA GLY A 52 8.20 9.43 -0.12
C GLY A 52 6.83 10.07 -0.02
N GLU A 53 6.29 10.28 1.18
CA GLU A 53 4.99 10.94 1.36
C GLU A 53 5.02 12.40 0.90
N LEU A 54 6.09 13.12 1.26
CA LEU A 54 6.31 14.50 0.84
C LEU A 54 6.47 14.58 -0.68
N LEU A 55 7.32 13.71 -1.25
CA LEU A 55 7.54 13.66 -2.70
C LEU A 55 6.26 13.28 -3.45
N GLY A 56 5.51 12.29 -2.95
CA GLY A 56 4.24 11.85 -3.53
C GLY A 56 3.18 12.95 -3.51
N THR A 57 3.09 13.71 -2.43
CA THR A 57 2.20 14.87 -2.33
C THR A 57 2.54 15.93 -3.38
N TYR A 58 3.83 16.22 -3.59
CA TYR A 58 4.27 17.14 -4.62
C TYR A 58 3.96 16.59 -6.03
N TYR A 59 4.32 15.34 -6.30
CA TYR A 59 4.05 14.69 -7.57
C TYR A 59 2.55 14.73 -7.94
N LEU A 60 1.67 14.43 -6.99
CA LEU A 60 0.22 14.50 -7.22
C LEU A 60 -0.24 15.92 -7.56
N LYS A 61 0.34 16.97 -6.99
CA LYS A 61 -0.03 18.35 -7.38
C LYS A 61 0.29 18.64 -8.85
N GLU A 62 1.38 18.08 -9.36
CA GLU A 62 1.84 18.32 -10.73
C GLU A 62 1.07 17.48 -11.76
N VAL A 63 0.72 16.22 -11.44
CA VAL A 63 0.14 15.29 -12.43
C VAL A 63 -1.32 14.92 -12.19
N TRP A 64 -1.87 15.15 -11.00
CA TRP A 64 -3.23 14.70 -10.66
C TRP A 64 -4.27 15.71 -11.13
N THR A 65 -4.84 15.45 -12.31
CA THR A 65 -5.88 16.28 -12.90
C THR A 65 -7.28 15.90 -12.43
N ALA A 66 -8.25 16.79 -12.67
CA ALA A 66 -9.66 16.50 -12.39
C ALA A 66 -10.19 15.29 -13.19
N ASP A 67 -9.73 15.09 -14.42
CA ASP A 67 -10.09 13.92 -15.25
C ASP A 67 -9.54 12.61 -14.65
N ILE A 68 -8.29 12.61 -14.17
CA ILE A 68 -7.72 11.44 -13.47
C ILE A 68 -8.51 11.14 -12.20
N ALA A 69 -8.87 12.16 -11.42
CA ALA A 69 -9.70 12.01 -10.22
C ALA A 69 -11.07 11.39 -10.56
N ALA A 70 -11.76 11.90 -11.58
CA ALA A 70 -13.07 11.42 -12.00
C ALA A 70 -13.02 9.96 -12.49
N ARG A 71 -11.98 9.59 -13.25
CA ARG A 71 -11.78 8.20 -13.70
C ARG A 71 -11.52 7.25 -12.54
N ALA A 72 -10.67 7.66 -11.59
CA ALA A 72 -10.41 6.86 -10.39
C ALA A 72 -11.67 6.67 -9.55
N GLU A 73 -12.46 7.72 -9.36
CA GLU A 73 -13.74 7.67 -8.63
C GLU A 73 -14.74 6.74 -9.34
N SER A 74 -14.90 6.87 -10.64
CA SER A 74 -15.78 6.01 -11.44
C SER A 74 -15.38 4.53 -11.32
N LEU A 75 -14.08 4.23 -11.38
CA LEU A 75 -13.57 2.87 -11.20
C LEU A 75 -13.90 2.32 -9.80
N VAL A 76 -13.70 3.11 -8.73
CA VAL A 76 -14.02 2.68 -7.36
C VAL A 76 -15.52 2.43 -7.20
N LEU A 77 -16.38 3.28 -7.77
CA LEU A 77 -17.83 3.09 -7.73
C LEU A 77 -18.25 1.81 -8.48
N ALA A 78 -17.69 1.56 -9.66
CA ALA A 78 -17.96 0.35 -10.42
C ALA A 78 -17.52 -0.91 -9.65
N LEU A 79 -16.34 -0.89 -9.03
CA LEU A 79 -15.85 -1.98 -8.19
C LEU A 79 -16.76 -2.21 -6.98
N LYS A 80 -17.17 -1.15 -6.28
CA LYS A 80 -18.11 -1.26 -5.15
C LYS A 80 -19.43 -1.91 -5.56
N ALA A 81 -19.99 -1.52 -6.71
CA ALA A 81 -21.23 -2.09 -7.22
C ALA A 81 -21.07 -3.58 -7.57
N ALA A 82 -19.95 -3.96 -8.20
CA ALA A 82 -19.64 -5.35 -8.51
C ALA A 82 -19.49 -6.19 -7.22
N PHE A 83 -18.76 -5.69 -6.23
CA PHE A 83 -18.63 -6.36 -4.93
C PHE A 83 -19.98 -6.53 -4.23
N LYS A 84 -20.83 -5.49 -4.22
CA LYS A 84 -22.17 -5.57 -3.64
C LYS A 84 -23.00 -6.68 -4.28
N THR A 85 -23.01 -6.73 -5.61
CA THR A 85 -23.71 -7.77 -6.37
C THR A 85 -23.17 -9.18 -6.05
N GLY A 86 -21.85 -9.32 -5.93
CA GLY A 86 -21.20 -10.58 -5.55
C GLY A 86 -21.57 -11.03 -4.13
N LEU A 87 -21.64 -10.10 -3.17
CA LEU A 87 -22.03 -10.40 -1.79
C LEU A 87 -23.49 -10.79 -1.66
N GLU A 88 -24.38 -10.15 -2.44
CA GLU A 88 -25.81 -10.48 -2.47
C GLU A 88 -26.09 -11.87 -3.07
N SER A 89 -25.25 -12.33 -4.00
CA SER A 89 -25.39 -13.64 -4.65
C SER A 89 -24.56 -14.77 -4.01
N ALA A 90 -23.71 -14.45 -3.05
CA ALA A 90 -22.82 -15.42 -2.39
C ALA A 90 -23.58 -16.37 -1.45
N GLY A 91 -23.96 -17.55 -1.96
CA GLY A 91 -24.67 -18.58 -1.18
C GLY A 91 -23.88 -19.22 -0.04
N TRP A 92 -22.57 -18.93 0.06
CA TRP A 92 -21.70 -19.43 1.14
C TRP A 92 -21.65 -18.49 2.36
N LEU A 93 -22.19 -17.28 2.25
CA LEU A 93 -22.27 -16.31 3.35
C LEU A 93 -23.59 -16.46 4.10
N ASP A 94 -23.50 -16.66 5.42
CA ASP A 94 -24.65 -16.48 6.31
C ASP A 94 -25.08 -15.00 6.39
N ASP A 95 -26.29 -14.77 6.92
CA ASP A 95 -26.91 -13.44 6.95
C ASP A 95 -26.15 -12.44 7.83
N ALA A 96 -25.56 -12.92 8.93
CA ALA A 96 -24.78 -12.09 9.84
C ALA A 96 -23.49 -11.58 9.17
N THR A 97 -22.76 -12.47 8.52
CA THR A 97 -21.53 -12.15 7.79
C THR A 97 -21.83 -11.28 6.57
N ARG A 98 -22.92 -11.57 5.84
CA ARG A 98 -23.37 -10.74 4.71
C ARG A 98 -23.68 -9.31 5.13
N THR A 99 -24.36 -9.14 6.26
CA THR A 99 -24.65 -7.82 6.83
C THR A 99 -23.34 -7.08 7.18
N ASN A 100 -22.43 -7.75 7.89
CA ASN A 100 -21.15 -7.16 8.30
C ASN A 100 -20.28 -6.72 7.12
N VAL A 101 -20.14 -7.56 6.09
CA VAL A 101 -19.34 -7.24 4.91
C VAL A 101 -19.99 -6.15 4.07
N THR A 102 -21.33 -6.10 3.98
CA THR A 102 -22.04 -5.01 3.30
C THR A 102 -21.82 -3.66 3.99
N THR A 103 -21.87 -3.64 5.34
CA THR A 103 -21.53 -2.44 6.13
C THR A 103 -20.08 -2.02 5.89
N LYS A 104 -19.14 -2.97 5.87
CA LYS A 104 -17.73 -2.69 5.58
C LYS A 104 -17.51 -2.14 4.17
N LEU A 105 -18.24 -2.65 3.18
CA LEU A 105 -18.17 -2.18 1.79
C LEU A 105 -18.67 -0.73 1.65
N ALA A 106 -19.76 -0.37 2.33
CA ALA A 106 -20.28 1.01 2.36
C ALA A 106 -19.25 2.01 2.93
N CYS A 107 -18.41 1.53 3.83
CA CYS A 107 -17.35 2.29 4.49
C CYS A 107 -16.05 2.44 3.70
N MET A 108 -15.87 1.72 2.58
CA MET A 108 -14.68 1.88 1.76
C MET A 108 -14.66 3.30 1.19
N ILE A 109 -13.56 4.02 1.33
CA ILE A 109 -13.44 5.42 0.89
C ILE A 109 -13.17 5.47 -0.62
N ALA A 110 -13.76 6.44 -1.35
CA ALA A 110 -13.31 6.77 -2.69
C ALA A 110 -12.14 7.79 -2.63
N PRO A 111 -11.12 7.72 -3.51
CA PRO A 111 -9.94 8.59 -3.46
C PRO A 111 -10.20 10.11 -3.40
N GLY A 112 -11.39 10.57 -3.79
CA GLY A 112 -11.82 11.98 -3.72
C GLY A 112 -12.34 12.45 -2.35
N ASP A 113 -12.64 11.53 -1.43
CA ASP A 113 -13.26 11.84 -0.13
C ASP A 113 -12.20 12.33 0.88
N LYS A 114 -11.74 13.56 0.72
CA LYS A 114 -10.79 14.25 1.63
C LYS A 114 -11.34 14.52 3.05
N LYS A 115 -12.55 14.06 3.40
CA LYS A 115 -13.25 14.42 4.64
C LYS A 115 -13.10 13.42 5.79
N LEU A 116 -12.36 12.34 5.62
CA LEU A 116 -12.28 11.31 6.66
C LEU A 116 -10.84 11.18 7.16
N THR A 117 -10.51 11.96 8.18
CA THR A 117 -9.41 11.64 9.09
C THR A 117 -9.83 10.41 9.90
N ASN A 118 -9.51 9.23 9.36
CA ASN A 118 -9.76 7.89 9.91
C ASN A 118 -11.25 7.42 9.99
N PRO A 119 -11.87 7.08 8.85
CA PRO A 119 -13.20 6.48 8.82
C PRO A 119 -13.19 4.98 9.09
N ASN A 120 -12.06 4.29 8.92
CA ASN A 120 -11.95 2.87 9.24
C ASN A 120 -12.21 2.62 10.74
N ALA A 121 -11.77 3.55 11.62
CA ALA A 121 -12.08 3.50 13.05
C ALA A 121 -13.58 3.74 13.35
N GLN A 122 -14.22 4.68 12.66
CA GLN A 122 -15.66 4.93 12.81
C GLN A 122 -16.53 3.79 12.26
N CYS A 123 -16.06 3.10 11.22
CA CYS A 123 -16.76 1.98 10.63
C CYS A 123 -16.58 0.66 11.39
N ALA A 124 -15.45 0.47 12.07
CA ALA A 124 -15.27 -0.67 12.99
C ALA A 124 -16.31 -0.64 14.13
N LEU A 125 -16.75 0.56 14.55
CA LEU A 125 -17.82 0.72 15.54
C LEU A 125 -19.23 0.39 15.01
N LEU A 126 -19.40 0.32 13.68
CA LEU A 126 -20.69 0.01 13.02
C LEU A 126 -20.83 -1.48 12.67
N ILE A 127 -19.77 -2.28 12.81
CA ILE A 127 -19.81 -3.72 12.61
C ILE A 127 -20.25 -4.35 13.93
N PRO A 128 -21.43 -4.98 14.03
CA PRO A 128 -21.80 -5.70 15.24
C PRO A 128 -20.77 -6.80 15.50
N HIS A 129 -20.09 -6.71 16.64
CA HIS A 129 -19.25 -7.79 17.15
C HIS A 129 -20.17 -8.95 17.52
N GLY A 130 -20.27 -9.94 16.63
CA GLY A 130 -20.95 -11.19 16.93
C GLY A 130 -20.22 -11.88 18.08
N ASN A 131 -20.93 -12.15 19.18
CA ASN A 131 -20.49 -13.14 20.15
C ASN A 131 -20.58 -14.52 19.48
N SER A 132 -19.44 -14.99 18.97
CA SER A 132 -19.15 -16.41 18.75
C SER A 132 -18.09 -16.84 19.74
#